data_AF-M7A0R8-F1
#
_entry.id   AF-M7A0R8-F1
#
_cell.length_a   1.000
_cell.length_b   1.000
_cell.length_c   1.000
_cell.angle_alpha   90.00
_cell.angle_beta   90.00
_cell.angle_gamma   90.00
#
_symmetry.space_group_name_H-M   'P 1'
#
loop_
_entity.id
_entity.type
_entity.pdbx_description
1 polymer ?
#
loop_
_entity_poly.entity_id
_entity_poly.type
_entity_poly.pdbx_seq_one_letter_code
_entity_poly.pdbx_strand_id
1 'polypeptide(L)'
;VFRKYLDQYDLRDKDWNQIQEDVSLISGCFIFARTKSLKQIGGFDERFFLYFEDFDLSMRLKRKDYFPKIQIYHKGGNSSKKGFLHVRLFVISAIRFL
;
A
#
# COMPACT_ATOMS: atom_id res chain seq x y z
N VAL A 1 -15.54 -7.50 -19.59
CA VAL A 1 -15.84 -7.24 -18.16
C VAL A 1 -14.58 -7.30 -17.30
N PHE A 2 -13.91 -8.45 -17.17
CA PHE A 2 -12.69 -8.60 -16.34
C PHE A 2 -11.57 -7.60 -16.66
N ARG A 3 -11.29 -7.35 -17.94
CA ARG A 3 -10.23 -6.41 -18.35
C ARG A 3 -10.46 -4.98 -17.85
N LYS A 4 -11.71 -4.53 -17.85
CA LYS A 4 -12.10 -3.19 -17.37
C LYS A 4 -11.79 -3.03 -15.87
N TYR A 5 -12.03 -4.07 -15.06
CA TYR A 5 -11.69 -4.06 -13.65
C TYR A 5 -10.18 -4.01 -13.42
N LEU A 6 -9.41 -4.78 -14.19
CA LEU A 6 -7.95 -4.73 -14.12
C LEU A 6 -7.41 -3.35 -14.53
N ASP A 7 -7.92 -2.76 -15.61
CA ASP A 7 -7.46 -1.46 -16.07
C ASP A 7 -7.77 -0.36 -15.03
N GLN A 8 -8.90 -0.47 -14.33
CA GLN A 8 -9.26 0.42 -13.22
C GLN A 8 -8.38 0.16 -11.98
N TYR A 9 -8.11 -1.10 -11.64
CA TYR A 9 -7.24 -1.48 -10.52
C TYR A 9 -5.80 -0.98 -10.74
N ASP A 10 -5.29 -1.15 -11.96
CA ASP A 10 -3.98 -0.67 -12.39
C ASP A 10 -3.95 0.87 -12.59
N LEU A 11 -5.09 1.56 -12.41
CA LEU A 11 -5.24 3.01 -12.56
C LEU A 11 -4.66 3.52 -13.89
N ARG A 12 -4.95 2.80 -14.99
CA ARG A 12 -4.35 3.06 -16.31
C ARG A 12 -4.81 4.35 -16.99
N ASP A 13 -5.89 4.92 -16.49
CA ASP A 13 -6.42 6.21 -16.91
C ASP A 13 -5.64 7.41 -16.32
N LYS A 14 -4.75 7.18 -15.35
CA LYS A 14 -3.95 8.23 -14.71
C LYS A 14 -2.67 8.55 -15.47
N ASP A 15 -2.35 9.84 -15.60
CA ASP A 15 -1.04 10.30 -16.04
C ASP A 15 -0.06 10.34 -14.87
N TRP A 16 0.73 9.27 -14.73
CA TRP A 16 1.73 9.12 -13.67
C TRP A 16 2.95 10.04 -13.80
N ASN A 17 3.01 10.91 -14.82
CA ASN A 17 4.01 11.98 -14.87
C ASN A 17 3.56 13.25 -14.13
N GLN A 18 2.31 13.29 -13.65
CA GLN A 18 1.73 14.39 -12.91
C GLN A 18 1.47 14.03 -11.44
N ILE A 19 1.36 15.05 -10.59
CA ILE A 19 0.95 14.87 -9.21
C ILE A 19 -0.46 14.30 -9.19
N GLN A 20 -0.65 13.19 -8.47
CA GLN A 20 -1.99 12.64 -8.23
C GLN A 20 -2.38 12.96 -6.79
N GLU A 21 -3.46 13.70 -6.61
CA GLU A 21 -4.00 13.97 -5.29
C GLU A 21 -5.03 12.92 -4.88
N ASP A 22 -5.12 12.67 -3.58
CA ASP A 22 -6.10 11.78 -2.95
C ASP A 22 -6.20 10.39 -3.59
N VAL A 23 -5.05 9.76 -3.83
CA VAL A 23 -5.00 8.37 -4.32
C VAL A 23 -5.53 7.40 -3.26
N SER A 24 -6.20 6.33 -3.68
CA SER A 24 -6.83 5.39 -2.75
C SER A 24 -5.82 4.59 -1.91
N LEU A 25 -4.69 4.23 -2.50
CA LEU A 25 -3.63 3.42 -1.89
C LEU A 25 -2.26 4.00 -2.24
N ILE A 26 -1.31 3.85 -1.32
CA ILE A 26 0.11 4.17 -1.54
C ILE A 26 0.96 2.92 -1.31
N SER A 27 2.12 2.85 -1.96
CA SER A 27 3.05 1.74 -1.76
C SER A 27 3.68 1.81 -0.36
N GLY A 28 3.67 0.71 0.38
CA GLY A 28 4.44 0.56 1.61
C GLY A 28 5.96 0.64 1.42
N CYS A 29 6.47 0.63 0.18
CA CYS A 29 7.90 0.79 -0.09
C CYS A 29 8.47 2.10 0.48
N PHE A 30 7.72 3.18 0.37
CA PHE A 30 8.15 4.49 0.86
C PHE A 30 6.94 5.36 1.14
N ILE A 31 6.81 5.78 2.39
CA ILE A 31 5.74 6.65 2.85
C ILE A 31 6.39 7.84 3.55
N PHE A 32 6.12 9.04 3.05
CA PHE A 32 6.48 10.28 3.73
C PHE A 32 5.23 10.96 4.25
N ALA A 33 5.10 11.05 5.58
CA ALA A 33 3.90 11.58 6.22
C ALA A 33 4.25 12.48 7.41
N ARG A 34 3.40 13.46 7.68
CA ARG A 34 3.53 14.30 8.89
C ARG A 34 3.31 13.42 10.12
N THR A 35 4.19 13.55 11.11
CA THR A 35 4.07 12.83 12.39
C THR A 35 2.72 13.03 13.06
N LYS A 36 2.15 14.25 12.99
CA LYS A 36 0.81 14.54 13.54
C LYS A 36 -0.27 13.71 12.87
N SER A 37 -0.22 13.56 11.54
CA SER A 37 -1.19 12.77 10.77
C SER A 37 -1.11 11.28 11.13
N LEU A 38 0.10 10.74 11.26
CA LEU A 38 0.30 9.34 11.69
C LEU A 38 -0.19 9.11 13.13
N LYS A 39 0.17 9.99 14.07
CA LYS A 39 -0.26 9.89 15.48
C LYS A 39 -1.78 9.96 15.62
N GLN A 40 -2.46 10.78 14.82
CA GLN A 40 -3.91 10.90 14.86
C GLN A 40 -4.64 9.60 14.52
N ILE A 41 -4.04 8.74 13.69
CA ILE A 41 -4.63 7.46 13.29
C ILE A 41 -4.00 6.26 14.02
N GLY A 42 -3.13 6.50 15.00
CA GLY A 42 -2.43 5.44 15.74
C GLY A 42 -1.25 4.79 14.99
N GLY A 43 -0.80 5.36 13.87
CA GLY A 43 0.32 4.81 13.09
C GLY A 43 -0.03 3.51 12.36
N PHE A 44 0.95 2.60 12.24
CA PHE A 44 0.72 1.24 11.73
C PHE A 44 -0.03 0.42 12.78
N ASP A 45 -0.91 -0.46 12.33
CA ASP A 45 -1.61 -1.38 13.22
C ASP A 45 -0.74 -2.62 13.49
N GLU A 46 -0.35 -2.79 14.76
CA GLU A 46 0.54 -3.86 15.23
C GLU A 46 -0.05 -5.27 15.07
N ARG A 47 -1.35 -5.39 14.76
CA ARG A 47 -1.97 -6.66 14.41
C ARG A 47 -1.44 -7.21 13.09
N PHE A 48 -0.85 -6.39 12.22
CA PHE A 48 -0.21 -6.82 10.98
C PHE A 48 1.30 -6.95 11.19
N PHE A 49 1.78 -8.20 11.15
CA PHE A 49 3.23 -8.45 11.11
C PHE A 49 3.78 -8.37 9.68
N LEU A 50 3.00 -8.85 8.69
CA LEU A 50 3.37 -8.88 7.29
C LEU A 50 2.13 -8.90 6.41
N TYR A 51 2.14 -8.12 5.34
CA TYR A 51 1.03 -7.85 4.43
C TYR A 51 -0.12 -7.10 5.07
N PHE A 52 -0.78 -6.30 4.23
CA PHE A 52 -1.94 -5.48 4.57
C PHE A 52 -1.66 -4.33 5.55
N GLU A 53 -0.46 -4.22 6.12
CA GLU A 53 -0.09 -3.15 7.04
C GLU A 53 -0.10 -1.76 6.37
N ASP A 54 0.37 -1.70 5.13
CA ASP A 54 0.42 -0.48 4.31
C ASP A 54 -0.93 -0.18 3.64
N PHE A 55 -1.70 -1.21 3.30
CA PHE A 55 -3.10 -1.08 2.85
C PHE A 55 -3.99 -0.48 3.95
N ASP A 56 -3.94 -1.04 5.16
CA ASP A 56 -4.68 -0.54 6.32
C ASP A 56 -4.28 0.91 6.64
N LEU A 57 -2.97 1.19 6.69
CA LEU A 57 -2.49 2.56 6.89
C LEU A 57 -3.00 3.50 5.80
N SER A 58 -2.96 3.08 4.53
CA SER A 58 -3.46 3.86 3.40
C SER A 58 -4.94 4.18 3.57
N MET A 59 -5.77 3.21 3.95
CA MET A 59 -7.20 3.41 4.12
C MET A 59 -7.53 4.36 5.28
N ARG A 60 -6.76 4.31 6.37
CA ARG A 60 -6.96 5.19 7.53
C ARG A 60 -6.47 6.63 7.32
N LEU A 61 -5.51 6.85 6.42
CA LEU A 61 -5.02 8.18 6.09
C LEU A 61 -6.04 9.01 5.29
N LYS A 62 -6.34 10.23 5.76
CA LYS A 62 -7.34 11.11 5.15
C LYS A 62 -6.97 11.69 3.78
N ARG A 63 -5.67 11.89 3.50
CA ARG A 63 -5.17 12.43 2.24
C ARG A 63 -3.85 11.76 1.91
N LYS A 64 -3.69 11.35 0.66
CA LYS A 64 -2.52 10.65 0.14
C LYS A 64 -2.25 11.17 -1.25
N ASP A 65 -1.06 11.70 -1.49
CA ASP A 65 -0.71 12.27 -2.78
C ASP A 65 0.52 11.56 -3.34
N TYR A 66 0.54 11.33 -4.65
CA TYR A 66 1.67 10.78 -5.38
C TYR A 66 2.45 11.91 -6.06
N PHE A 67 3.78 11.91 -5.87
CA PHE A 67 4.69 12.90 -6.43
C PHE A 67 5.65 12.25 -7.45
N PRO A 68 5.46 12.45 -8.77
CA PRO A 68 6.23 11.76 -9.81
C PRO A 68 7.72 12.11 -9.82
N LYS A 69 8.09 13.28 -9.27
CA LYS A 69 9.48 13.73 -9.15
C LYS A 69 10.25 13.01 -8.05
N ILE A 70 9.57 12.32 -7.13
CA ILE A 70 10.19 11.57 -6.05
C ILE A 70 10.20 10.10 -6.48
N GLN A 71 11.37 9.63 -6.90
CA GLN A 71 11.56 8.26 -7.37
C GLN A 71 12.33 7.45 -6.32
N ILE A 72 11.74 6.33 -5.90
CA ILE A 72 12.34 5.42 -4.94
C ILE A 72 12.51 4.06 -5.62
N TYR A 73 13.72 3.52 -5.56
CA TYR A 73 14.03 2.21 -6.11
C TYR A 73 13.94 1.14 -5.02
N HIS A 74 12.94 0.26 -5.12
CA HIS A 74 12.85 -0.94 -4.29
C HIS A 74 13.55 -2.09 -4.98
N LYS A 75 14.72 -2.49 -4.49
CA LYS A 75 15.33 -3.75 -4.93
C LYS A 75 14.50 -4.90 -4.35
N GLY A 76 13.65 -5.52 -5.18
CA GLY A 76 12.83 -6.65 -4.76
C GLY A 76 13.68 -7.75 -4.14
N GLY A 77 13.28 -8.22 -2.95
CA GLY A 77 13.89 -9.38 -2.32
C GLY A 77 13.42 -10.66 -3.01
N ASN A 78 14.34 -11.57 -3.32
CA ASN A 78 14.03 -12.95 -3.76
C ASN A 78 13.49 -13.83 -2.62
N SER A 79 12.78 -13.23 -1.65
CA SER A 79 12.10 -13.98 -0.59
C SER A 79 11.04 -14.92 -1.15
N SER A 80 10.66 -14.77 -2.44
CA SER A 80 9.71 -15.55 -3.26
C SER A 80 9.84 -17.08 -3.22
N LYS A 81 10.87 -17.66 -2.56
CA LYS A 81 10.82 -19.04 -2.05
C LYS A 81 9.94 -19.12 -0.78
N LYS A 82 8.74 -18.56 -0.88
CA LYS A 82 7.84 -18.29 0.24
C LYS A 82 7.09 -19.58 0.59
N GLY A 83 7.66 -20.35 1.53
CA GLY A 83 7.07 -21.59 2.02
C GLY A 83 5.71 -21.40 2.71
N PHE A 84 5.15 -22.48 3.26
CA PHE A 84 3.84 -22.51 3.89
C PHE A 84 3.61 -21.41 4.93
N LEU A 85 4.63 -21.08 5.73
CA LEU A 85 4.56 -20.00 6.72
C LEU A 85 4.16 -18.66 6.08
N HIS A 86 4.70 -18.34 4.92
CA HIS A 86 4.46 -17.06 4.25
C HIS A 86 3.01 -16.94 3.75
N VAL A 87 2.48 -18.03 3.20
CA VAL A 87 1.08 -18.12 2.80
C VAL A 87 0.17 -18.02 4.02
N ARG A 88 0.51 -18.71 5.11
CA ARG A 88 -0.23 -18.61 6.37
C ARG A 88 -0.25 -17.18 6.91
N LEU A 89 0.88 -16.48 6.91
CA LEU A 89 0.96 -15.07 7.32
C LEU A 89 0.09 -14.17 6.44
N PHE A 90 0.12 -14.37 5.12
CA PHE A 90 -0.76 -13.65 4.19
C PHE A 90 -2.25 -13.86 4.52
N VAL A 91 -2.67 -15.11 4.73
CA VAL A 91 -4.08 -15.43 5.06
C VAL A 91 -4.49 -14.85 6.41
N ILE A 92 -3.65 -14.95 7.43
CA ILE A 92 -3.94 -14.37 8.75
C ILE A 92 -4.11 -12.85 8.65
N SER A 93 -3.20 -12.16 7.95
CA SER A 93 -3.32 -10.72 7.75
C SER A 93 -4.54 -10.34 6.91
N ALA A 94 -4.87 -11.12 5.87
CA ALA A 94 -6.08 -10.90 5.09
C ALA A 94 -7.36 -11.01 5.94
N ILE A 95 -7.45 -12.02 6.82
CA ILE A 95 -8.59 -12.18 7.74
C ILE A 95 -8.68 -11.02 8.73
N ARG A 96 -7.54 -10.46 9.17
CA ARG A 96 -7.52 -9.29 10.09
C ARG A 96 -7.93 -7.99 9.42
N PHE A 97 -7.75 -7.90 8.10
CA PHE A 97 -8.07 -6.72 7.30
C PHE A 97 -9.54 -6.67 6.90
N LEU A 98 -10.17 -7.83 6.69
CA LEU A 98 -11.62 -7.98 6.49
C LEU A 98 -12.40 -7.65 7.76
#